data_AF-A0AAU3KQS8-F1
#
_entry.id   AF-A0AAU3KQS8-F1
#
_cell.length_a   1.000
_cell.length_b   1.000
_cell.length_c   1.000
_cell.angle_alpha   90.00
_cell.angle_beta   90.00
_cell.angle_gamma   90.00
#
_symmetry.space_group_name_H-M   'P 1'
#
loop_
_entity.id
_entity.type
_entity.pdbx_description
1 polymer ?
#
loop_
_entity_poly.entity_id
_entity_poly.type
_entity_poly.pdbx_seq_one_letter_code
_entity_poly.pdbx_strand_id
1 'polypeptide(L)'
;MTLTIDTHMFIAAAPATLRAESAGLSPAQFYDRYCRDAGALKLSEWTHLRAANFTATLEFAGRLRTVTATGSPVAALTSALYDEGYPIEILQFHQRRTEIGTATFVLCEFNGRRGWGAALAGDSAESTVRAMIAGINTFA
;
A
#
# COMPACT_ATOMS: atom_id res chain seq x y z
N MET A 1 -10.07 -13.73 -18.68
CA MET A 1 -10.65 -14.10 -17.36
C MET A 1 -11.12 -12.81 -16.72
N THR A 2 -12.43 -12.67 -16.58
CA THR A 2 -13.16 -11.41 -16.29
C THR A 2 -13.01 -10.99 -14.82
N LEU A 3 -12.06 -10.08 -14.56
CA LEU A 3 -11.76 -9.43 -13.27
C LEU A 3 -12.79 -8.36 -12.83
N THR A 4 -13.88 -8.20 -13.58
CA THR A 4 -14.77 -7.03 -13.47
C THR A 4 -15.60 -6.98 -12.18
N ILE A 5 -15.88 -8.13 -11.55
CA ILE A 5 -16.69 -8.19 -10.31
C ILE A 5 -15.86 -7.81 -9.08
N ASP A 6 -14.57 -8.14 -9.07
CA ASP A 6 -13.67 -7.97 -7.93
C ASP A 6 -13.27 -6.50 -7.69
N THR A 7 -13.19 -5.72 -8.78
CA THR A 7 -12.77 -4.32 -8.78
C THR A 7 -13.76 -3.42 -8.02
N HIS A 8 -15.06 -3.68 -8.17
CA HIS A 8 -16.10 -2.88 -7.53
C HIS A 8 -16.17 -3.09 -6.01
N MET A 9 -16.01 -4.33 -5.53
CA MET A 9 -16.01 -4.63 -4.09
C MET A 9 -14.79 -4.00 -3.39
N PHE A 10 -13.63 -4.04 -4.04
CA PHE A 10 -12.44 -3.36 -3.53
C PHE A 10 -12.65 -1.85 -3.42
N ILE A 11 -13.12 -1.18 -4.48
CA ILE A 11 -13.36 0.27 -4.45
C ILE A 11 -14.45 0.64 -3.43
N ALA A 12 -15.51 -0.17 -3.31
CA ALA A 12 -16.56 0.03 -2.31
C ALA A 12 -16.05 -0.12 -0.86
N ALA A 13 -14.97 -0.88 -0.65
CA ALA A 13 -14.33 -1.02 0.65
C ALA A 13 -13.58 0.25 1.08
N ALA A 14 -13.32 1.20 0.18
CA ALA A 14 -12.58 2.42 0.50
C ALA A 14 -13.26 3.27 1.60
N PRO A 15 -12.48 3.98 2.43
CA PRO A 15 -13.01 4.90 3.43
C PRO A 15 -13.74 6.07 2.77
N ALA A 16 -14.59 6.77 3.54
CA ALA A 16 -15.43 7.85 3.02
C ALA A 16 -14.64 8.99 2.37
N THR A 17 -13.49 9.34 2.95
CA THR A 17 -12.57 10.36 2.44
C THR A 17 -12.02 10.00 1.07
N LEU A 18 -11.48 8.77 0.90
CA LEU A 18 -11.01 8.29 -0.40
C LEU A 18 -12.15 8.13 -1.42
N ARG A 19 -13.34 7.70 -1.00
CA ARG A 19 -14.52 7.63 -1.88
C ARG A 19 -14.93 9.01 -2.40
N ALA A 20 -14.83 10.04 -1.58
CA ALA A 20 -15.09 11.41 -2.01
C ALA A 20 -14.03 11.91 -3.01
N GLU A 21 -12.74 11.64 -2.73
CA GLU A 21 -11.62 12.03 -3.60
C GLU A 21 -11.63 11.31 -4.96
N SER A 22 -12.05 10.05 -4.98
CA SER A 22 -12.13 9.22 -6.18
C SER A 22 -13.47 9.29 -6.92
N ALA A 23 -14.38 10.18 -6.49
CA ALA A 23 -15.68 10.32 -7.12
C ALA A 23 -15.55 10.66 -8.61
N GLY A 24 -16.26 9.90 -9.46
CA GLY A 24 -16.25 10.07 -10.92
C GLY A 24 -15.10 9.37 -11.65
N LEU A 25 -14.15 8.74 -10.94
CA LEU A 25 -13.15 7.88 -11.58
C LEU A 25 -13.77 6.55 -12.01
N SER A 26 -13.39 6.09 -13.20
CA SER A 26 -13.60 4.70 -13.58
C SER A 26 -12.74 3.78 -12.71
N PRO A 27 -13.09 2.48 -12.59
CA PRO A 27 -12.27 1.55 -11.83
C PRO A 27 -10.82 1.49 -12.32
N ALA A 28 -10.57 1.52 -13.63
CA ALA A 28 -9.20 1.55 -14.17
C ALA A 28 -8.41 2.79 -13.71
N GLN A 29 -9.05 3.96 -13.70
CA GLN A 29 -8.42 5.20 -13.22
C GLN A 29 -8.16 5.17 -11.71
N PHE A 30 -9.04 4.55 -10.93
CA PHE A 30 -8.81 4.33 -9.50
C PHE A 30 -7.53 3.52 -9.29
N TYR A 31 -7.37 2.41 -10.01
CA TYR A 31 -6.21 1.54 -9.86
C TYR A 31 -4.92 2.23 -10.32
N ASP A 32 -4.94 2.91 -11.47
CA ASP A 32 -3.77 3.66 -11.95
C ASP A 32 -3.30 4.74 -10.95
N ARG A 33 -4.26 5.39 -10.27
CA ARG A 33 -3.96 6.46 -9.33
C ARG A 33 -3.56 5.96 -7.94
N TYR A 34 -4.30 5.01 -7.37
CA TYR A 34 -4.17 4.65 -5.96
C TYR A 34 -3.51 3.29 -5.73
N CYS A 35 -3.38 2.43 -6.74
CA CYS A 35 -2.78 1.10 -6.63
C CYS A 35 -1.43 1.01 -7.35
N ARG A 36 -0.80 2.16 -7.60
CA ARG A 36 0.44 2.25 -8.37
C ARG A 36 1.63 1.63 -7.63
N ASP A 37 2.12 0.50 -8.11
CA ASP A 37 3.35 -0.15 -7.60
C ASP A 37 4.63 0.34 -8.33
N ALA A 38 4.46 1.05 -9.45
CA ALA A 38 5.55 1.65 -10.21
C ALA A 38 5.88 3.07 -9.72
N GLY A 39 7.09 3.27 -9.19
CA GLY A 39 7.58 4.59 -8.77
C GLY A 39 9.00 4.53 -8.21
N ALA A 40 9.35 5.54 -7.41
CA ALA A 40 10.65 5.64 -6.73
C ALA A 40 10.87 4.50 -5.73
N LEU A 41 9.78 3.97 -5.18
CA LEU A 41 9.75 2.81 -4.30
C LEU A 41 9.08 1.63 -5.01
N LYS A 42 9.76 0.48 -5.02
CA LYS A 42 9.20 -0.77 -5.56
C LYS A 42 9.33 -1.91 -4.56
N LEU A 43 8.35 -2.81 -4.57
CA LEU A 43 8.45 -4.09 -3.88
C LEU A 43 9.06 -5.12 -4.84
N SER A 44 10.35 -5.42 -4.68
CA SER A 44 11.06 -6.36 -5.54
C SER A 44 10.79 -7.81 -5.15
N GLU A 45 10.69 -8.09 -3.85
CA GLU A 45 10.42 -9.43 -3.33
C GLU A 45 9.56 -9.37 -2.08
N TRP A 46 8.65 -10.33 -1.95
CA TRP A 46 7.81 -10.52 -0.78
C TRP A 46 7.80 -11.98 -0.37
N THR A 47 8.09 -12.25 0.89
CA THR A 47 7.98 -13.57 1.49
C THR A 47 7.16 -13.48 2.77
N HIS A 48 5.98 -14.10 2.74
CA HIS A 48 5.21 -14.35 3.96
C HIS A 48 5.85 -15.52 4.72
N LEU A 49 6.24 -15.30 5.98
CA LEU A 49 6.80 -16.34 6.85
C LEU A 49 5.67 -16.92 7.73
N ARG A 50 5.99 -17.63 8.83
CA ARG A 50 4.95 -18.14 9.75
C ARG A 50 4.49 -17.06 10.72
N ALA A 51 3.20 -17.09 11.10
CA ALA A 51 2.57 -16.13 11.99
C ALA A 51 2.64 -14.68 11.44
N ALA A 52 3.04 -13.71 12.26
CA ALA A 52 3.14 -12.30 11.86
C ALA A 52 4.51 -11.93 11.26
N ASN A 53 5.27 -12.92 10.77
CA ASN A 53 6.60 -12.70 10.23
C ASN A 53 6.54 -12.52 8.72
N PHE A 54 7.31 -11.58 8.20
CA PHE A 54 7.47 -11.40 6.76
C PHE A 54 8.85 -10.83 6.42
N THR A 55 9.23 -11.00 5.16
CA THR A 55 10.38 -10.35 4.56
C THR A 55 9.93 -9.60 3.31
N ALA A 56 10.29 -8.32 3.23
CA ALA A 56 10.03 -7.46 2.09
C ALA A 56 11.35 -6.88 1.58
N THR A 57 11.67 -7.10 0.31
CA THR A 57 12.79 -6.42 -0.35
C THR A 57 12.24 -5.24 -1.14
N LEU A 58 12.65 -4.04 -0.73
CA LEU A 58 12.27 -2.77 -1.32
C LEU A 58 13.42 -2.23 -2.17
N GLU A 59 13.09 -1.67 -3.33
CA GLU A 59 14.04 -0.92 -4.14
C GLU A 59 13.78 0.58 -4.00
N PHE A 60 14.81 1.31 -3.61
CA PHE A 60 14.85 2.76 -3.44
C PHE A 60 15.83 3.35 -4.44
N ALA A 61 15.33 3.97 -5.52
CA ALA A 61 16.20 4.59 -6.55
C ALA A 61 17.38 3.70 -6.99
N GLY A 62 17.13 2.39 -7.19
CA GLY A 62 18.12 1.40 -7.59
C GLY A 62 18.90 0.73 -6.45
N ARG A 63 18.64 1.07 -5.18
CA ARG A 63 19.22 0.40 -4.01
C ARG A 63 18.23 -0.55 -3.37
N LEU A 64 18.64 -1.80 -3.18
CA LEU A 64 17.81 -2.80 -2.49
C LEU A 64 18.00 -2.71 -0.98
N ARG A 65 16.89 -2.74 -0.25
CA ARG A 65 16.86 -2.91 1.21
C ARG A 65 15.84 -3.99 1.56
N THR A 66 16.30 -4.97 2.32
CA THR A 66 15.45 -6.03 2.84
C THR A 66 15.03 -5.73 4.27
N VAL A 67 13.72 -5.77 4.51
CA VAL A 67 13.09 -5.61 5.81
C VAL A 67 12.54 -6.96 6.23
N THR A 68 13.07 -7.52 7.32
CA THR A 68 12.50 -8.69 7.97
C THR A 68 11.89 -8.25 9.28
N ALA A 69 10.61 -8.51 9.48
CA ALA A 69 9.89 -8.05 10.66
C ALA A 69 8.88 -9.07 11.17
N THR A 70 8.61 -8.92 12.47
CA THR A 70 7.55 -9.62 13.19
C THR A 70 6.53 -8.59 13.65
N GLY A 71 5.25 -8.85 13.42
CA GLY A 71 4.17 -7.99 13.91
C GLY A 71 3.74 -6.96 12.88
N SER A 72 3.89 -5.67 13.19
CA SER A 72 3.28 -4.60 12.40
C SER A 72 4.07 -4.29 11.12
N PRO A 73 3.51 -4.52 9.92
CA PRO A 73 4.13 -4.12 8.66
C PRO A 73 4.31 -2.60 8.57
N VAL A 74 3.39 -1.83 9.16
CA VAL A 74 3.49 -0.35 9.20
C VAL A 74 4.75 0.07 9.95
N ALA A 75 4.95 -0.44 11.17
CA ALA A 75 6.10 -0.05 11.99
C ALA A 75 7.43 -0.44 11.36
N ALA A 76 7.49 -1.64 10.78
CA ALA A 76 8.69 -2.12 10.09
C ALA A 76 9.04 -1.25 8.88
N LEU A 77 8.04 -0.91 8.06
CA LEU A 77 8.25 -0.10 6.87
C LEU A 77 8.57 1.34 7.20
N THR A 78 7.85 1.99 8.12
CA THR A 78 8.15 3.38 8.48
C THR A 78 9.54 3.51 9.09
N SER A 79 10.00 2.53 9.89
CA SER A 79 11.38 2.49 10.38
C SER A 79 12.39 2.37 9.24
N ALA A 80 12.19 1.43 8.32
CA ALA A 80 13.11 1.24 7.19
C ALA A 80 13.15 2.45 6.25
N LEU A 81 12.00 3.10 6.05
CA LEU A 81 11.87 4.33 5.26
C LEU A 81 12.56 5.51 5.95
N TYR A 82 12.41 5.64 7.27
CA TYR A 82 13.10 6.65 8.07
C TYR A 82 14.62 6.53 7.94
N ASP A 83 15.16 5.32 8.02
CA ASP A 83 16.59 5.05 7.86
C ASP A 83 17.12 5.43 6.46
N GLU A 84 16.26 5.40 5.44
CA GLU A 84 16.56 5.82 4.07
C GLU A 84 16.28 7.32 3.81
N GLY A 85 15.90 8.09 4.85
CA GLY A 85 15.64 9.52 4.75
C GLY A 85 14.22 9.89 4.29
N TYR A 86 13.28 8.95 4.35
CA TYR A 86 11.86 9.14 4.06
C TYR A 86 11.02 8.97 5.33
N PRO A 87 10.97 9.94 6.25
CA PRO A 87 10.06 9.91 7.40
C PRO A 87 8.60 9.99 6.93
N ILE A 88 7.99 8.84 6.69
CA ILE A 88 6.59 8.74 6.28
C ILE A 88 5.68 8.76 7.51
N GLU A 89 4.69 9.64 7.50
CA GLU A 89 3.61 9.66 8.48
C GLU A 89 2.37 8.95 7.93
N ILE A 90 1.69 8.18 8.77
CA ILE A 90 0.42 7.53 8.45
C ILE A 90 -0.72 8.35 9.05
N LEU A 91 -1.45 9.07 8.20
CA LEU A 91 -2.54 9.94 8.63
C LEU A 91 -3.86 9.19 8.79
N GLN A 92 -4.13 8.25 7.89
CA GLN A 92 -5.31 7.40 7.93
C GLN A 92 -4.94 5.98 7.52
N PHE A 93 -5.45 4.99 8.24
CA PHE A 93 -5.26 3.58 7.93
C PHE A 93 -6.61 2.87 8.02
N HIS A 94 -6.99 2.21 6.93
CA HIS A 94 -8.23 1.44 6.86
C HIS A 94 -7.94 0.08 6.23
N GLN A 95 -8.42 -0.97 6.88
CA GLN A 95 -8.26 -2.33 6.39
C GLN A 95 -9.57 -3.07 6.50
N ARG A 96 -9.93 -3.81 5.45
CA ARG A 96 -11.16 -4.60 5.37
C ARG A 96 -10.87 -5.95 4.73
N ARG A 97 -11.42 -7.01 5.33
CA ARG A 97 -11.45 -8.32 4.68
C ARG A 97 -12.51 -8.28 3.58
N THR A 98 -12.14 -8.79 2.42
CA THR A 98 -13.00 -9.03 1.26
C THR A 98 -13.01 -10.52 0.96
N GLU A 99 -13.87 -10.97 0.05
CA GLU A 99 -13.97 -12.38 -0.33
C GLU A 99 -12.66 -12.94 -0.93
N ILE A 100 -11.89 -12.08 -1.61
CA ILE A 100 -10.69 -12.49 -2.34
C ILE A 100 -9.37 -12.06 -1.67
N GLY A 101 -9.44 -11.42 -0.51
CA GLY A 101 -8.24 -10.95 0.19
C GLY A 101 -8.49 -9.81 1.17
N THR A 102 -7.41 -9.16 1.57
CA THR A 102 -7.43 -7.99 2.45
C THR A 102 -7.27 -6.73 1.62
N ALA A 103 -8.26 -5.84 1.65
CA ALA A 103 -8.18 -4.49 1.10
C ALA A 103 -7.59 -3.55 2.15
N THR A 104 -6.52 -2.84 1.81
CA THR A 104 -5.89 -1.82 2.67
C THR A 104 -5.86 -0.49 1.96
N PHE A 105 -6.19 0.58 2.68
CA PHE A 105 -6.15 1.96 2.22
C PHE A 105 -5.38 2.79 3.25
N VAL A 106 -4.36 3.52 2.80
CA VAL A 106 -3.46 4.27 3.67
C VAL A 106 -3.27 5.67 3.09
N LEU A 107 -3.46 6.69 3.91
CA LEU A 107 -3.08 8.06 3.59
C LEU A 107 -1.71 8.33 4.20
N CYS A 108 -0.70 8.48 3.35
CA CYS A 108 0.67 8.77 3.74
C CYS A 108 0.97 10.27 3.58
N GLU A 109 1.87 10.80 4.40
CA GLU A 109 2.45 12.14 4.24
C GLU A 109 3.99 12.10 4.30
N PHE A 110 4.63 12.91 3.46
CA PHE A 110 6.04 13.25 3.55
C PHE A 110 6.27 14.70 3.10
N ASN A 111 6.94 15.51 3.93
CA ASN A 111 7.24 16.92 3.64
C ASN A 111 6.01 17.74 3.18
N GLY A 112 4.87 17.54 3.83
CA GLY A 112 3.61 18.23 3.49
C GLY A 112 2.92 17.72 2.22
N ARG A 113 3.50 16.76 1.49
CA ARG A 113 2.85 16.08 0.36
C ARG A 113 2.10 14.87 0.88
N ARG A 114 0.84 14.72 0.46
CA ARG A 114 -0.07 13.65 0.91
C ARG A 114 -0.51 12.81 -0.26
N GLY A 115 -0.75 11.52 0.02
CA GLY A 115 -1.12 10.56 -1.00
C GLY A 115 -1.83 9.35 -0.44
N TRP A 116 -2.98 9.03 -1.02
CA TRP A 116 -3.63 7.76 -0.79
C TRP A 116 -2.93 6.66 -1.56
N GLY A 117 -2.72 5.54 -0.88
CA GLY A 117 -2.40 4.26 -1.46
C GLY A 117 -3.45 3.22 -1.10
N ALA A 118 -3.68 2.29 -2.01
CA ALA A 118 -4.67 1.24 -1.89
C ALA A 118 -4.11 -0.06 -2.46
N ALA A 119 -4.36 -1.19 -1.81
CA ALA A 119 -3.98 -2.50 -2.31
C ALA A 119 -4.92 -3.60 -1.85
N LEU A 120 -4.93 -4.69 -2.60
CA LEU A 120 -5.63 -5.92 -2.30
C LEU A 120 -4.65 -7.09 -2.42
N ALA A 121 -4.51 -7.88 -1.38
CA ALA A 121 -3.61 -9.04 -1.37
C ALA A 121 -4.18 -10.19 -0.51
N GLY A 122 -3.61 -11.40 -0.65
CA GLY A 122 -4.08 -12.58 0.07
C GLY A 122 -3.95 -12.45 1.60
N ASP A 123 -2.89 -11.77 2.05
CA ASP A 123 -2.63 -11.49 3.47
C ASP A 123 -2.59 -9.99 3.79
N SER A 124 -2.75 -9.68 5.08
CA SER A 124 -2.84 -8.30 5.56
C SER A 124 -1.51 -7.56 5.52
N ALA A 125 -0.39 -8.26 5.69
CA ALA A 125 0.92 -7.64 5.70
C ALA A 125 1.31 -7.23 4.28
N GLU A 126 1.11 -8.11 3.30
CA GLU A 126 1.36 -7.80 1.89
C GLU A 126 0.47 -6.65 1.42
N SER A 127 -0.81 -6.70 1.74
CA SER A 127 -1.77 -5.65 1.40
C SER A 127 -1.35 -4.30 2.00
N THR A 128 -0.88 -4.30 3.24
CA THR A 128 -0.37 -3.08 3.89
C THR A 128 0.87 -2.54 3.20
N VAL A 129 1.86 -3.40 2.92
CA VAL A 129 3.11 -3.00 2.26
C VAL A 129 2.84 -2.39 0.89
N ARG A 130 2.02 -3.07 0.07
CA ARG A 130 1.66 -2.58 -1.26
C ARG A 130 0.88 -1.25 -1.19
N ALA A 131 -0.04 -1.10 -0.24
CA ALA A 131 -0.79 0.15 -0.08
C ALA A 131 0.12 1.30 0.35
N MET A 132 1.06 1.09 1.27
CA MET A 132 2.03 2.12 1.66
C MET A 132 2.91 2.55 0.48
N ILE A 133 3.44 1.59 -0.29
CA ILE A 133 4.25 1.86 -1.49
C ILE A 133 3.45 2.69 -2.50
N ALA A 134 2.20 2.29 -2.76
CA ALA A 134 1.35 3.03 -3.68
C ALA A 134 1.10 4.47 -3.24
N GLY A 135 0.85 4.68 -1.94
CA GLY A 135 0.64 6.02 -1.39
C GLY A 135 1.88 6.90 -1.52
N ILE A 136 3.05 6.36 -1.16
CA ILE A 136 4.34 7.06 -1.28
C ILE A 136 4.62 7.43 -2.74
N ASN A 137 4.41 6.50 -3.68
CA ASN A 137 4.66 6.72 -5.11
C ASN A 137 3.76 7.78 -5.75
N THR A 138 2.71 8.26 -5.08
CA THR A 138 1.93 9.41 -5.57
C THR A 138 2.65 10.75 -5.38
N PHE A 139 3.63 10.82 -4.46
CA PHE A 139 4.34 12.05 -4.12
C PHE A 139 5.86 11.92 -3.94
N ALA A 140 6.43 10.74 -4.08
CA ALA A 140 7.88 10.55 -4.14
C ALA A 140 8.45 10.96 -5.51
#